data_AF-A0A957BV38-F1
#
_entry.id   AF-A0A957BV38-F1
#
_cell.length_a   1.000
_cell.length_b   1.000
_cell.length_c   1.000
_cell.angle_alpha   90.00
_cell.angle_beta   90.00
_cell.angle_gamma   90.00
#
_symmetry.space_group_name_H-M   'P 1'
#
loop_
_entity.id
_entity.type
_entity.pdbx_description
1 polymer ?
#
loop_
_entity_poly.entity_id
_entity_poly.type
_entity_poly.pdbx_seq_one_letter_code
_entity_poly.pdbx_strand_id
1 'polypeptide(L)'
;AAGQSPEMWTVERPDVVRGIHAAYIQAGAQIILTNTFGGTRIRLGSHALEGQVARLNEAAARLARAEADAAPGPVVVGGSIGPTGMMLEPLGDLTVEDAASAFEEQARALAAGGVDVFWIETMADLEEVRAAVIGCRRASADLPVVATMTFDTKGRTMMGVTPAQALQALSELGLVALGANCGNGPAEIEAVIEAMHAASSAPILIAKSNAGMPHIQGDATVYDATPQDMAAYAQRVLERGARIVGACCGSTPDHIRAIQSVLQGAES
;
A
#
# COMPACT_ATOMS: atom_id res chain seq x y z
N ALA A 1 -11.43 -8.39 17.97
CA ALA A 1 -11.23 -9.86 18.03
C ALA A 1 -10.53 -10.30 16.75
N ALA A 2 -9.83 -11.43 16.74
CA ALA A 2 -9.28 -12.00 15.51
C ALA A 2 -10.43 -12.20 14.49
N GLY A 3 -10.24 -11.75 13.24
CA GLY A 3 -11.26 -11.84 12.17
C GLY A 3 -12.22 -10.65 12.03
N GLN A 4 -12.01 -9.54 12.75
CA GLN A 4 -12.73 -8.29 12.48
C GLN A 4 -11.98 -7.46 11.42
N SER A 5 -12.73 -6.80 10.55
CA SER A 5 -12.19 -5.86 9.56
C SER A 5 -11.46 -4.70 10.26
N PRO A 6 -10.16 -4.45 9.97
CA PRO A 6 -9.42 -3.32 10.53
C PRO A 6 -10.09 -1.97 10.28
N GLU A 7 -10.81 -1.84 9.17
CA GLU A 7 -11.53 -0.63 8.77
C GLU A 7 -12.56 -0.19 9.83
N MET A 8 -13.15 -1.13 10.58
CA MET A 8 -14.10 -0.80 11.66
C MET A 8 -13.47 0.01 12.79
N TRP A 9 -12.17 -0.14 13.03
CA TRP A 9 -11.48 0.63 14.08
C TRP A 9 -11.46 2.12 13.78
N THR A 10 -11.58 2.51 12.52
CA THR A 10 -11.75 3.91 12.12
C THR A 10 -12.93 4.57 12.83
N VAL A 11 -14.04 3.84 13.02
CA VAL A 11 -15.25 4.38 13.65
C VAL A 11 -15.39 3.95 15.11
N GLU A 12 -14.95 2.75 15.47
CA GLU A 12 -15.07 2.24 16.83
C GLU A 12 -13.99 2.76 17.76
N ARG A 13 -12.76 2.94 17.22
CA ARG A 13 -11.55 3.29 17.97
C ARG A 13 -10.76 4.40 17.26
N PRO A 14 -11.39 5.53 16.89
CA PRO A 14 -10.75 6.58 16.08
C PRO A 14 -9.47 7.12 16.73
N ASP A 15 -9.43 7.27 18.06
CA ASP A 15 -8.24 7.76 18.76
C ASP A 15 -7.03 6.82 18.59
N VAL A 16 -7.25 5.52 18.46
CA VAL A 16 -6.18 4.54 18.23
C VAL A 16 -5.63 4.70 16.81
N VAL A 17 -6.52 4.80 15.82
CA VAL A 17 -6.13 4.99 14.41
C VAL A 17 -5.37 6.31 14.23
N ARG A 18 -5.87 7.40 14.82
CA ARG A 18 -5.19 8.71 14.84
C ARG A 18 -3.83 8.62 15.52
N GLY A 19 -3.76 7.96 16.67
CA GLY A 19 -2.50 7.76 17.40
C GLY A 19 -1.45 7.02 16.57
N ILE A 20 -1.87 6.04 15.75
CA ILE A 20 -0.98 5.34 14.82
C ILE A 20 -0.47 6.28 13.72
N HIS A 21 -1.35 7.05 13.07
CA HIS A 21 -0.94 8.04 12.07
C HIS A 21 0.05 9.06 12.64
N ALA A 22 -0.28 9.64 13.81
CA ALA A 22 0.59 10.58 14.51
C ALA A 22 1.96 9.96 14.83
N ALA A 23 2.01 8.71 15.29
CA ALA A 23 3.27 8.03 15.60
C ALA A 23 4.15 7.82 14.36
N TYR A 24 3.57 7.47 13.21
CA TYR A 24 4.32 7.34 11.95
C TYR A 24 4.80 8.69 11.42
N ILE A 25 3.98 9.75 11.50
CA ILE A 25 4.39 11.12 11.16
C ILE A 25 5.55 11.57 12.05
N GLN A 26 5.46 11.35 13.36
CA GLN A 26 6.53 11.68 14.31
C GLN A 26 7.82 10.89 14.09
N ALA A 27 7.72 9.69 13.52
CA ALA A 27 8.87 8.90 13.08
C ALA A 27 9.48 9.41 11.77
N GLY A 28 8.88 10.41 11.12
CA GLY A 28 9.38 11.03 9.90
C GLY A 28 8.75 10.52 8.61
N ALA A 29 7.61 9.83 8.68
CA ALA A 29 6.86 9.46 7.47
C ALA A 29 6.36 10.73 6.75
N GLN A 30 6.72 10.85 5.46
CA GLN A 30 6.22 11.91 4.57
C GLN A 30 4.95 11.49 3.83
N ILE A 31 4.63 10.19 3.86
CA ILE A 31 3.42 9.61 3.29
C ILE A 31 2.83 8.67 4.34
N ILE A 32 1.54 8.84 4.66
CA ILE A 32 0.77 7.91 5.48
C ILE A 32 -0.39 7.34 4.67
N LEU A 33 -0.74 6.08 4.94
CA LEU A 33 -1.82 5.39 4.24
C LEU A 33 -3.05 5.26 5.14
N THR A 34 -4.24 5.54 4.60
CA THR A 34 -5.51 5.42 5.32
C THR A 34 -5.77 3.97 5.77
N ASN A 35 -6.49 3.79 6.87
CA ASN A 35 -6.94 2.48 7.35
C ASN A 35 -8.09 1.93 6.50
N THR A 36 -7.82 1.64 5.22
CA THR A 36 -8.82 1.32 4.19
C THR A 36 -8.39 0.22 3.22
N PHE A 37 -7.35 -0.54 3.54
CA PHE A 37 -6.82 -1.58 2.64
C PHE A 37 -7.92 -2.51 2.10
N GLY A 38 -8.82 -2.99 2.96
CA GLY A 38 -9.96 -3.82 2.59
C GLY A 38 -11.28 -3.07 2.40
N GLY A 39 -11.23 -1.78 2.05
CA GLY A 39 -12.39 -0.90 2.03
C GLY A 39 -13.35 -1.03 0.84
N THR A 40 -13.14 -1.98 -0.09
CA THR A 40 -14.09 -2.23 -1.19
C THR A 40 -15.35 -2.94 -0.69
N ARG A 41 -16.49 -2.76 -1.39
CA ARG A 41 -17.74 -3.49 -1.09
C ARG A 41 -17.54 -5.02 -1.05
N ILE A 42 -16.68 -5.54 -1.92
CA ILE A 42 -16.38 -6.97 -2.05
C ILE A 42 -15.67 -7.47 -0.79
N ARG A 43 -14.61 -6.77 -0.37
CA ARG A 43 -13.81 -7.17 0.79
C ARG A 43 -14.55 -6.95 2.10
N LEU A 44 -15.27 -5.83 2.23
CA LEU A 44 -16.15 -5.57 3.37
C LEU A 44 -17.32 -6.56 3.46
N GLY A 45 -17.82 -7.05 2.33
CA GLY A 45 -18.88 -8.07 2.28
C GLY A 45 -18.52 -9.37 3.01
N SER A 46 -17.24 -9.76 3.03
CA SER A 46 -16.76 -10.90 3.83
C SER A 46 -16.94 -10.73 5.35
N HIS A 47 -17.23 -9.51 5.80
CA HIS A 47 -17.49 -9.14 7.18
C HIS A 47 -18.93 -8.62 7.40
N ALA A 48 -19.82 -8.74 6.40
CA ALA A 48 -21.17 -8.15 6.38
C ALA A 48 -21.18 -6.61 6.54
N LEU A 49 -20.20 -5.93 5.92
CA LEU A 49 -19.99 -4.48 5.98
C LEU A 49 -20.11 -3.80 4.61
N GLU A 50 -20.62 -4.50 3.59
CA GLU A 50 -20.71 -4.00 2.21
C GLU A 50 -21.51 -2.68 2.10
N GLY A 51 -22.51 -2.47 2.95
CA GLY A 51 -23.28 -1.21 3.01
C GLY A 51 -22.57 -0.04 3.69
N GLN A 52 -21.33 -0.23 4.17
CA GLN A 52 -20.58 0.78 4.93
C GLN A 52 -19.37 1.35 4.20
N VAL A 53 -19.18 1.03 2.91
CA VAL A 53 -18.04 1.48 2.09
C VAL A 53 -17.82 3.00 2.20
N ALA A 54 -18.84 3.79 1.88
CA ALA A 54 -18.72 5.25 1.92
C ALA A 54 -18.34 5.75 3.32
N ARG A 55 -19.06 5.29 4.34
CA ARG A 55 -18.86 5.71 5.73
C ARG A 55 -17.45 5.39 6.24
N LEU A 56 -16.97 4.15 6.05
CA LEU A 56 -15.69 3.71 6.60
C LEU A 56 -14.50 4.37 5.89
N ASN A 57 -14.54 4.42 4.55
CA ASN A 57 -13.45 4.99 3.77
C ASN A 57 -13.35 6.51 3.94
N GLU A 58 -14.48 7.22 3.90
CA GLU A 58 -14.47 8.68 4.11
C GLU A 58 -14.00 9.04 5.52
N ALA A 59 -14.49 8.32 6.54
CA ALA A 59 -14.04 8.54 7.93
C ALA A 59 -12.53 8.30 8.06
N ALA A 60 -11.99 7.23 7.47
CA ALA A 60 -10.57 6.89 7.56
C ALA A 60 -9.70 7.95 6.88
N ALA A 61 -10.12 8.42 5.71
CA ALA A 61 -9.46 9.52 4.99
C ALA A 61 -9.48 10.82 5.82
N ARG A 62 -10.61 11.18 6.44
CA ARG A 62 -10.70 12.36 7.32
C ARG A 62 -9.78 12.26 8.53
N LEU A 63 -9.65 11.08 9.15
CA LEU A 63 -8.72 10.89 10.27
C LEU A 63 -7.26 11.09 9.84
N ALA A 64 -6.85 10.46 8.73
CA ALA A 64 -5.50 10.60 8.21
C ALA A 64 -5.18 12.04 7.79
N ARG A 65 -6.13 12.71 7.10
CA ARG A 65 -6.02 14.13 6.71
C ARG A 65 -5.86 15.05 7.91
N ALA A 66 -6.65 14.85 8.97
CA ALA A 66 -6.53 15.65 10.19
C ALA A 66 -5.15 15.53 10.86
N GLU A 67 -4.58 14.32 10.92
CA GLU A 67 -3.23 14.12 11.47
C GLU A 67 -2.14 14.69 10.55
N ALA A 68 -2.30 14.56 9.24
CA ALA A 68 -1.39 15.16 8.26
C ALA A 68 -1.42 16.70 8.28
N ASP A 69 -2.59 17.31 8.48
CA ASP A 69 -2.74 18.78 8.62
C ASP A 69 -2.16 19.33 9.92
N ALA A 70 -2.18 18.51 10.98
CA ALA A 70 -1.60 18.86 12.27
C ALA A 70 -0.06 18.67 12.32
N ALA A 71 0.53 18.05 11.30
CA ALA A 71 1.95 17.80 11.23
C ALA A 71 2.75 19.11 11.04
N PRO A 72 3.99 19.21 11.57
CA PRO A 72 4.83 20.40 11.42
C PRO A 72 5.32 20.64 9.98
N GLY A 73 5.16 19.67 9.09
CA GLY A 73 5.56 19.74 7.68
C GLY A 73 4.56 18.98 6.80
N PRO A 74 4.69 19.10 5.46
CA PRO A 74 3.76 18.47 4.54
C PRO A 74 3.83 16.94 4.69
N VAL A 75 2.66 16.33 4.86
CA VAL A 75 2.47 14.87 4.85
C VAL A 75 1.41 14.55 3.80
N VAL A 76 1.74 13.65 2.89
CA VAL A 76 0.83 13.14 1.86
C VAL A 76 -0.05 12.05 2.47
N VAL A 77 -1.35 12.13 2.23
CA VAL A 77 -2.32 11.11 2.62
C VAL A 77 -2.63 10.23 1.41
N GLY A 78 -2.17 8.98 1.44
CA GLY A 78 -2.51 7.95 0.46
C GLY A 78 -3.78 7.21 0.85
N GLY A 79 -4.78 7.21 -0.02
CA GLY A 79 -5.94 6.35 0.11
C GLY A 79 -5.58 4.90 -0.19
N SER A 80 -5.36 4.08 0.84
CA SER A 80 -5.00 2.66 0.70
C SER A 80 -6.14 1.87 0.05
N ILE A 81 -5.84 1.17 -1.05
CA ILE A 81 -6.74 0.31 -1.80
C ILE A 81 -6.03 -1.02 -2.03
N GLY A 82 -6.45 -2.06 -1.31
CA GLY A 82 -5.96 -3.43 -1.47
C GLY A 82 -6.77 -4.23 -2.51
N PRO A 83 -6.38 -5.49 -2.78
CA PRO A 83 -7.12 -6.37 -3.68
C PRO A 83 -8.50 -6.70 -3.11
N THR A 84 -9.43 -7.03 -4.00
CA THR A 84 -10.79 -7.48 -3.65
C THR A 84 -10.76 -8.80 -2.87
N GLY A 85 -9.73 -9.62 -3.12
CA GLY A 85 -9.60 -10.98 -2.60
C GLY A 85 -10.38 -12.03 -3.40
N MET A 86 -10.98 -11.65 -4.53
CA MET A 86 -11.60 -12.55 -5.49
C MET A 86 -10.71 -12.70 -6.72
N MET A 87 -10.80 -13.85 -7.40
CA MET A 87 -10.16 -14.06 -8.69
C MET A 87 -11.02 -13.46 -9.81
N LEU A 88 -10.40 -12.79 -10.76
CA LEU A 88 -11.07 -12.30 -11.96
C LEU A 88 -11.38 -13.43 -12.94
N GLU A 89 -12.38 -13.23 -13.80
CA GLU A 89 -12.64 -14.11 -14.93
C GLU A 89 -11.40 -14.24 -15.85
N PRO A 90 -11.11 -15.44 -16.40
CA PRO A 90 -11.89 -16.68 -16.30
C PRO A 90 -11.49 -17.58 -15.10
N LEU A 91 -10.59 -17.13 -14.23
CA LEU A 91 -10.10 -17.94 -13.09
C LEU A 91 -11.01 -17.88 -11.86
N GLY A 92 -11.87 -16.88 -11.79
CA GLY A 92 -12.98 -16.77 -10.84
C GLY A 92 -14.20 -16.11 -11.48
N ASP A 93 -15.08 -15.60 -10.63
CA ASP A 93 -16.41 -15.10 -11.03
C ASP A 93 -16.50 -13.57 -11.09
N LEU A 94 -15.42 -12.86 -10.74
CA LEU A 94 -15.44 -11.39 -10.72
C LEU A 94 -15.07 -10.83 -12.09
N THR A 95 -15.97 -10.06 -12.69
CA THR A 95 -15.67 -9.36 -13.95
C THR A 95 -14.77 -8.14 -13.68
N VAL A 96 -13.98 -7.74 -14.69
CA VAL A 96 -13.15 -6.52 -14.61
C VAL A 96 -14.01 -5.27 -14.34
N GLU A 97 -15.21 -5.20 -14.91
CA GLU A 97 -16.13 -4.07 -14.71
C GLU A 97 -16.71 -4.04 -13.30
N ASP A 98 -17.09 -5.20 -12.74
CA ASP A 98 -17.58 -5.29 -11.36
C ASP A 98 -16.49 -4.93 -10.33
N ALA A 99 -15.25 -5.35 -10.60
CA ALA A 99 -14.08 -4.96 -9.84
C ALA A 99 -13.85 -3.44 -9.92
N ALA A 100 -13.84 -2.87 -11.13
CA ALA A 100 -13.66 -1.43 -11.35
C ALA A 100 -14.75 -0.61 -10.65
N SER A 101 -16.01 -1.06 -10.70
CA SER A 101 -17.13 -0.44 -9.99
C SER A 101 -16.96 -0.49 -8.46
N ALA A 102 -16.49 -1.63 -7.91
CA ALA A 102 -16.19 -1.74 -6.48
C ALA A 102 -15.05 -0.81 -6.04
N PHE A 103 -14.00 -0.67 -6.86
CA PHE A 103 -12.91 0.27 -6.60
C PHE A 103 -13.33 1.72 -6.76
N GLU A 104 -14.21 2.04 -7.71
CA GLU A 104 -14.77 3.38 -7.89
C GLU A 104 -15.53 3.84 -6.64
N GLU A 105 -16.37 2.98 -6.08
CA GLU A 105 -17.12 3.28 -4.85
C GLU A 105 -16.19 3.64 -3.70
N GLN A 106 -15.16 2.83 -3.48
CA GLN A 106 -14.15 3.07 -2.46
C GLN A 106 -13.39 4.38 -2.73
N ALA A 107 -12.88 4.56 -3.96
CA ALA A 107 -12.10 5.72 -4.35
C ALA A 107 -12.89 7.03 -4.23
N ARG A 108 -14.19 7.01 -4.54
CA ARG A 108 -15.07 8.19 -4.40
C ARG A 108 -15.19 8.63 -2.93
N ALA A 109 -15.29 7.68 -2.01
CA ALA A 109 -15.33 7.95 -0.57
C ALA A 109 -13.99 8.45 -0.03
N LEU A 110 -12.88 7.87 -0.49
CA LEU A 110 -11.52 8.33 -0.14
C LEU A 110 -11.30 9.78 -0.62
N ALA A 111 -11.66 10.09 -1.87
CA ALA A 111 -11.57 11.44 -2.41
C ALA A 111 -12.42 12.44 -1.62
N ALA A 112 -13.66 12.07 -1.26
CA ALA A 112 -14.53 12.91 -0.42
C ALA A 112 -13.95 13.18 0.97
N GLY A 113 -13.14 12.25 1.50
CA GLY A 113 -12.44 12.39 2.77
C GLY A 113 -11.12 13.18 2.69
N GLY A 114 -10.66 13.53 1.49
CA GLY A 114 -9.52 14.42 1.27
C GLY A 114 -8.16 13.72 1.17
N VAL A 115 -8.08 12.53 0.56
CA VAL A 115 -6.79 11.92 0.21
C VAL A 115 -6.09 12.69 -0.92
N ASP A 116 -4.75 12.68 -0.90
CA ASP A 116 -3.91 13.36 -1.89
C ASP A 116 -3.56 12.45 -3.08
N VAL A 117 -3.59 11.13 -2.90
CA VAL A 117 -3.23 10.12 -3.90
C VAL A 117 -4.01 8.84 -3.66
N PHE A 118 -4.44 8.16 -4.72
CA PHE A 118 -4.94 6.79 -4.61
C PHE A 118 -3.76 5.82 -4.58
N TRP A 119 -3.68 5.04 -3.51
CA TRP A 119 -2.58 4.12 -3.25
C TRP A 119 -3.05 2.66 -3.39
N ILE A 120 -2.94 2.15 -4.61
CA ILE A 120 -3.26 0.75 -4.91
C ILE A 120 -2.08 -0.12 -4.43
N GLU A 121 -2.31 -1.08 -3.55
CA GLU A 121 -1.21 -1.89 -2.99
C GLU A 121 -1.53 -3.38 -2.84
N THR A 122 -0.48 -4.19 -2.79
CA THR A 122 -0.52 -5.66 -2.59
C THR A 122 -1.31 -6.39 -3.69
N MET A 123 -1.29 -5.87 -4.92
CA MET A 123 -1.95 -6.53 -6.05
C MET A 123 -1.12 -7.71 -6.57
N ALA A 124 -1.78 -8.80 -6.94
CA ALA A 124 -1.13 -9.97 -7.52
C ALA A 124 -1.44 -10.16 -9.01
N ASP A 125 -2.55 -9.59 -9.48
CA ASP A 125 -3.05 -9.67 -10.85
C ASP A 125 -3.00 -8.29 -11.52
N LEU A 126 -2.45 -8.23 -12.75
CA LEU A 126 -2.37 -7.00 -13.54
C LEU A 126 -3.74 -6.50 -13.98
N GLU A 127 -4.69 -7.39 -14.26
CA GLU A 127 -6.04 -6.97 -14.66
C GLU A 127 -6.83 -6.41 -13.47
N GLU A 128 -6.56 -6.88 -12.24
CA GLU A 128 -7.12 -6.28 -11.03
C GLU A 128 -6.52 -4.89 -10.77
N VAL A 129 -5.21 -4.70 -11.00
CA VAL A 129 -4.61 -3.35 -10.97
C VAL A 129 -5.29 -2.44 -12.00
N ARG A 130 -5.49 -2.92 -13.23
CA ARG A 130 -6.17 -2.16 -14.29
C ARG A 130 -7.58 -1.76 -13.86
N ALA A 131 -8.35 -2.69 -13.29
CA ALA A 131 -9.68 -2.42 -12.76
C ALA A 131 -9.65 -1.35 -11.66
N ALA A 132 -8.70 -1.45 -10.72
CA ALA A 132 -8.53 -0.47 -9.64
C ALA A 132 -8.17 0.93 -10.17
N VAL A 133 -7.27 1.02 -11.15
CA VAL A 133 -6.92 2.28 -11.82
C VAL A 133 -8.14 2.88 -12.51
N ILE A 134 -8.92 2.07 -13.24
CA ILE A 134 -10.17 2.54 -13.87
C ILE A 134 -11.13 3.11 -12.82
N GLY A 135 -11.36 2.38 -11.72
CA GLY A 135 -12.22 2.83 -10.63
C GLY A 135 -11.75 4.16 -10.01
N CYS A 136 -10.45 4.28 -9.72
CA CYS A 136 -9.85 5.51 -9.21
C CYS A 136 -10.06 6.70 -10.16
N ARG A 137 -9.84 6.50 -11.47
CA ARG A 137 -9.98 7.57 -12.48
C ARG A 137 -11.44 7.97 -12.72
N ARG A 138 -12.39 7.04 -12.59
CA ARG A 138 -13.84 7.35 -12.63
C ARG A 138 -14.29 8.12 -11.38
N ALA A 139 -13.69 7.83 -10.23
CA ALA A 139 -13.97 8.52 -8.98
C ALA A 139 -13.42 9.96 -8.94
N SER A 140 -12.19 10.16 -9.44
CA SER A 140 -11.57 11.48 -9.57
C SER A 140 -10.53 11.50 -10.70
N ALA A 141 -10.66 12.46 -11.61
CA ALA A 141 -9.71 12.66 -12.70
C ALA A 141 -8.41 13.36 -12.24
N ASP A 142 -8.49 14.16 -11.18
CA ASP A 142 -7.42 15.06 -10.75
C ASP A 142 -6.43 14.39 -9.80
N LEU A 143 -6.87 13.38 -9.04
CA LEU A 143 -6.02 12.72 -8.07
C LEU A 143 -5.02 11.77 -8.77
N PRO A 144 -3.72 11.82 -8.40
CA PRO A 144 -2.74 10.88 -8.89
C PRO A 144 -3.04 9.47 -8.38
N VAL A 145 -2.52 8.47 -9.11
CA VAL A 145 -2.65 7.05 -8.77
C VAL A 145 -1.26 6.43 -8.73
N VAL A 146 -1.00 5.61 -7.71
CA VAL A 146 0.17 4.74 -7.63
C VAL A 146 -0.27 3.29 -7.51
N ALA A 147 0.59 2.35 -7.91
CA ALA A 147 0.31 0.93 -7.75
C ALA A 147 1.54 0.14 -7.32
N THR A 148 1.39 -0.71 -6.29
CA THR A 148 2.40 -1.69 -5.92
C THR A 148 1.86 -3.12 -6.03
N MET A 149 2.72 -4.02 -6.49
CA MET A 149 2.41 -5.45 -6.57
C MET A 149 3.17 -6.23 -5.49
N THR A 150 2.68 -7.43 -5.18
CA THR A 150 3.37 -8.36 -4.27
C THR A 150 3.93 -9.54 -5.05
N PHE A 151 5.14 -9.97 -4.67
CA PHE A 151 5.86 -11.08 -5.28
C PHE A 151 6.08 -12.19 -4.23
N ASP A 152 6.57 -13.35 -4.69
CA ASP A 152 6.98 -14.47 -3.85
C ASP A 152 8.50 -14.70 -3.92
N THR A 153 8.99 -15.71 -3.19
CA THR A 153 10.42 -16.08 -3.16
C THR A 153 10.99 -16.52 -4.52
N LYS A 154 10.15 -16.80 -5.52
CA LYS A 154 10.57 -17.12 -6.88
C LYS A 154 10.60 -15.88 -7.78
N GLY A 155 10.39 -14.69 -7.21
CA GLY A 155 10.40 -13.43 -7.93
C GLY A 155 9.24 -13.28 -8.89
N ARG A 156 8.06 -13.81 -8.52
CA ARG A 156 6.83 -13.71 -9.32
C ARG A 156 5.63 -13.37 -8.46
N THR A 157 4.63 -12.71 -9.04
CA THR A 157 3.32 -12.62 -8.39
C THR A 157 2.64 -14.00 -8.37
N MET A 158 1.54 -14.13 -7.62
CA MET A 158 0.69 -15.33 -7.64
C MET A 158 0.24 -15.71 -9.07
N MET A 159 0.08 -14.71 -9.94
CA MET A 159 -0.33 -14.87 -11.34
C MET A 159 0.84 -15.16 -12.28
N GLY A 160 2.05 -15.36 -11.75
CA GLY A 160 3.25 -15.71 -12.53
C GLY A 160 3.96 -14.52 -13.18
N VAL A 161 3.55 -13.29 -12.87
CA VAL A 161 4.09 -12.06 -13.45
C VAL A 161 5.46 -11.75 -12.84
N THR A 162 6.47 -11.52 -13.69
CA THR A 162 7.81 -11.10 -13.22
C THR A 162 7.87 -9.60 -12.95
N PRO A 163 8.85 -9.11 -12.15
CA PRO A 163 9.05 -7.68 -11.90
C PRO A 163 9.17 -6.84 -13.17
N ALA A 164 9.89 -7.34 -14.19
CA ALA A 164 10.04 -6.63 -15.46
C ALA A 164 8.71 -6.55 -16.25
N GLN A 165 7.93 -7.63 -16.26
CA GLN A 165 6.59 -7.64 -16.88
C GLN A 165 5.62 -6.70 -16.16
N ALA A 166 5.65 -6.70 -14.83
CA ALA A 166 4.86 -5.80 -14.01
C ALA A 166 5.22 -4.33 -14.29
N LEU A 167 6.51 -3.99 -14.30
CA LEU A 167 6.95 -2.63 -14.59
C LEU A 167 6.47 -2.15 -15.97
N GLN A 168 6.60 -2.98 -17.01
CA GLN A 168 6.14 -2.63 -18.35
C GLN A 168 4.62 -2.37 -18.36
N ALA A 169 3.81 -3.31 -17.84
CA ALA A 169 2.36 -3.19 -17.84
C ALA A 169 1.87 -2.00 -17.00
N LEU A 170 2.44 -1.78 -15.82
CA LEU A 170 2.07 -0.67 -14.94
C LEU A 170 2.46 0.70 -15.52
N SER A 171 3.55 0.77 -16.28
CA SER A 171 4.00 2.02 -16.92
C SER A 171 3.01 2.52 -17.97
N GLU A 172 2.18 1.65 -18.54
CA GLU A 172 1.14 2.00 -19.52
C GLU A 172 -0.13 2.61 -18.88
N LEU A 173 -0.24 2.59 -17.55
CA LEU A 173 -1.45 2.99 -16.83
C LEU A 173 -1.46 4.46 -16.38
N GLY A 174 -0.42 5.24 -16.69
CA GLY A 174 -0.34 6.66 -16.29
C GLY A 174 -0.25 6.86 -14.78
N LEU A 175 0.48 5.98 -14.09
CA LEU A 175 0.76 6.06 -12.65
C LEU A 175 1.88 7.07 -12.40
N VAL A 176 1.82 7.77 -11.25
CA VAL A 176 2.90 8.69 -10.86
C VAL A 176 4.08 7.97 -10.19
N ALA A 177 3.83 6.77 -9.63
CA ALA A 177 4.84 5.88 -9.10
C ALA A 177 4.31 4.44 -9.08
N LEU A 178 5.22 3.48 -9.15
CA LEU A 178 4.91 2.06 -9.15
C LEU A 178 5.97 1.26 -8.40
N GLY A 179 5.67 0.03 -7.99
CA GLY A 179 6.72 -0.81 -7.43
C GLY A 179 6.19 -2.03 -6.69
N ALA A 180 6.79 -2.31 -5.53
CA ALA A 180 6.52 -3.52 -4.79
C ALA A 180 6.36 -3.27 -3.29
N ASN A 181 5.44 -4.02 -2.70
CA ASN A 181 5.25 -4.04 -1.26
C ASN A 181 4.97 -5.47 -0.75
N CYS A 182 5.07 -5.64 0.56
CA CYS A 182 4.89 -6.92 1.24
C CYS A 182 6.00 -7.93 0.87
N GLY A 183 5.65 -9.16 0.51
CA GLY A 183 6.59 -10.26 0.27
C GLY A 183 7.13 -10.88 1.56
N ASN A 184 8.16 -11.73 1.45
CA ASN A 184 8.72 -12.44 2.60
C ASN A 184 9.76 -11.63 3.39
N GLY A 185 10.09 -10.40 2.96
CA GLY A 185 10.99 -9.51 3.67
C GLY A 185 11.94 -8.71 2.77
N PRO A 186 12.95 -8.05 3.36
CA PRO A 186 13.77 -7.05 2.67
C PRO A 186 14.47 -7.55 1.41
N ALA A 187 15.12 -8.71 1.49
CA ALA A 187 15.91 -9.27 0.38
C ALA A 187 15.05 -9.52 -0.89
N GLU A 188 13.79 -9.89 -0.70
CA GLU A 188 12.88 -10.14 -1.82
C GLU A 188 12.50 -8.82 -2.52
N ILE A 189 12.09 -7.81 -1.75
CA ILE A 189 11.75 -6.50 -2.32
C ILE A 189 12.98 -5.87 -2.96
N GLU A 190 14.18 -6.02 -2.38
CA GLU A 190 15.42 -5.58 -3.02
C GLU A 190 15.62 -6.19 -4.41
N ALA A 191 15.47 -7.50 -4.55
CA ALA A 191 15.60 -8.19 -5.83
C ALA A 191 14.53 -7.76 -6.85
N VAL A 192 13.30 -7.51 -6.38
CA VAL A 192 12.21 -7.01 -7.23
C VAL A 192 12.53 -5.61 -7.75
N ILE A 193 12.97 -4.69 -6.89
CA ILE A 193 13.32 -3.32 -7.26
C ILE A 193 14.52 -3.31 -8.22
N GLU A 194 15.53 -4.14 -7.98
CA GLU A 194 16.67 -4.31 -8.88
C GLU A 194 16.22 -4.74 -10.29
N ALA A 195 15.36 -5.75 -10.36
CA ALA A 195 14.85 -6.26 -11.63
C ALA A 195 13.95 -5.25 -12.36
N MET A 196 13.12 -4.49 -11.62
CA MET A 196 12.34 -3.39 -12.18
C MET A 196 13.25 -2.29 -12.75
N HIS A 197 14.22 -1.83 -11.96
CA HIS A 197 15.11 -0.75 -12.37
C HIS A 197 15.99 -1.13 -13.57
N ALA A 198 16.43 -2.40 -13.63
CA ALA A 198 17.16 -2.94 -14.78
C ALA A 198 16.31 -2.98 -16.07
N ALA A 199 14.99 -3.18 -15.96
CA ALA A 199 14.08 -3.16 -17.10
C ALA A 199 13.81 -1.72 -17.58
N SER A 200 13.68 -0.75 -16.66
CA SER A 200 13.62 0.68 -16.98
C SER A 200 13.85 1.53 -15.73
N SER A 201 14.59 2.62 -15.89
CA SER A 201 14.81 3.63 -14.86
C SER A 201 13.86 4.84 -14.96
N ALA A 202 12.93 4.85 -15.92
CA ALA A 202 12.02 5.97 -16.13
C ALA A 202 10.95 6.14 -15.04
N PRO A 203 10.31 5.07 -14.51
CA PRO A 203 9.30 5.22 -13.45
C PRO A 203 9.91 5.54 -12.07
N ILE A 204 9.15 6.25 -11.24
CA ILE A 204 9.46 6.39 -9.81
C ILE A 204 9.13 5.06 -9.11
N LEU A 205 10.15 4.43 -8.53
CA LEU A 205 10.01 3.12 -7.88
C LEU A 205 9.67 3.22 -6.38
N ILE A 206 8.64 2.48 -5.96
CA ILE A 206 8.19 2.31 -4.58
C ILE A 206 8.69 0.97 -4.02
N ALA A 207 9.33 0.98 -2.86
CA ALA A 207 9.82 -0.21 -2.16
C ALA A 207 9.28 -0.24 -0.73
N LYS A 208 8.43 -1.22 -0.40
CA LYS A 208 7.74 -1.26 0.90
C LYS A 208 7.72 -2.67 1.51
N SER A 209 8.83 -3.10 2.10
CA SER A 209 9.01 -4.47 2.58
C SER A 209 8.38 -4.78 3.94
N ASN A 210 7.99 -6.04 4.16
CA ASN A 210 7.73 -6.57 5.50
C ASN A 210 9.00 -6.49 6.37
N ALA A 211 8.85 -6.38 7.69
CA ALA A 211 9.95 -6.41 8.65
C ALA A 211 10.50 -7.83 8.85
N GLY A 212 10.85 -8.51 7.75
CA GLY A 212 11.28 -9.89 7.73
C GLY A 212 10.15 -10.87 7.45
N MET A 213 10.49 -12.16 7.50
CA MET A 213 9.54 -13.24 7.21
C MET A 213 8.69 -13.50 8.44
N PRO A 214 7.34 -13.54 8.30
CA PRO A 214 6.49 -13.85 9.43
C PRO A 214 6.72 -15.30 9.88
N HIS A 215 6.80 -15.50 11.19
CA HIS A 215 6.72 -16.83 11.79
C HIS A 215 5.79 -16.81 13.01
N ILE A 216 5.27 -17.98 13.37
CA ILE A 216 4.37 -18.11 14.51
C ILE A 216 5.20 -18.40 15.76
N GLN A 217 5.07 -17.55 16.77
CA GLN A 217 5.63 -17.76 18.10
C GLN A 217 4.47 -17.72 19.11
N GLY A 218 4.05 -18.89 19.59
CA GLY A 218 2.86 -19.01 20.43
C GLY A 218 1.59 -18.72 19.62
N ASP A 219 0.81 -17.73 20.06
CA ASP A 219 -0.41 -17.24 19.42
C ASP A 219 -0.19 -15.97 18.57
N ALA A 220 1.06 -15.49 18.48
CA ALA A 220 1.41 -14.27 17.77
C ALA A 220 2.18 -14.55 16.47
N THR A 221 1.89 -13.75 15.45
CA THR A 221 2.76 -13.62 14.27
C THR A 221 3.88 -12.63 14.59
N VAL A 222 5.12 -13.09 14.51
CA VAL A 222 6.33 -12.33 14.83
C VAL A 222 7.15 -12.07 13.56
N TYR A 223 7.84 -10.94 13.55
CA TYR A 223 8.67 -10.43 12.47
C TYR A 223 10.03 -10.03 13.07
N ASP A 224 11.12 -10.57 12.51
CA ASP A 224 12.44 -10.50 13.14
C ASP A 224 13.31 -9.33 12.68
N ALA A 225 12.99 -8.67 11.56
CA ALA A 225 13.85 -7.60 11.08
C ALA A 225 13.77 -6.42 12.04
N THR A 226 14.93 -5.99 12.50
CA THR A 226 15.07 -4.86 13.41
C THR A 226 15.01 -3.53 12.67
N PRO A 227 14.88 -2.39 13.38
CA PRO A 227 15.05 -1.07 12.77
C PRO A 227 16.37 -0.92 12.00
N GLN A 228 17.46 -1.51 12.49
CA GLN A 228 18.76 -1.48 11.82
C GLN A 228 18.75 -2.29 10.51
N ASP A 229 18.08 -3.44 10.49
CA ASP A 229 17.91 -4.23 9.27
C ASP A 229 17.11 -3.46 8.22
N MET A 230 16.05 -2.76 8.64
CA MET A 230 15.21 -1.93 7.77
C MET A 230 15.92 -0.66 7.30
N ALA A 231 16.84 -0.08 8.09
CA ALA A 231 17.72 0.99 7.62
C ALA A 231 18.68 0.50 6.52
N ALA A 232 19.33 -0.65 6.74
CA ALA A 232 20.22 -1.25 5.75
C ALA A 232 19.47 -1.61 4.46
N TYR A 233 18.23 -2.10 4.59
CA TYR A 233 17.30 -2.29 3.47
C TYR A 233 17.04 -0.98 2.72
N ALA A 234 16.74 0.11 3.42
CA ALA A 234 16.46 1.40 2.79
C ALA A 234 17.64 1.87 1.92
N GLN A 235 18.86 1.81 2.45
CA GLN A 235 20.07 2.14 1.69
C GLN A 235 20.16 1.30 0.41
N ARG A 236 19.98 -0.01 0.57
CA ARG A 236 20.09 -0.99 -0.50
C ARG A 236 19.04 -0.84 -1.60
N VAL A 237 17.82 -0.40 -1.30
CA VAL A 237 16.81 -0.14 -2.34
C VAL A 237 17.00 1.22 -3.01
N LEU A 238 17.53 2.22 -2.31
CA LEU A 238 17.89 3.52 -2.90
C LEU A 238 18.99 3.37 -3.95
N GLU A 239 20.04 2.61 -3.63
CA GLU A 239 21.12 2.26 -4.55
C GLU A 239 20.61 1.52 -5.80
N ARG A 240 19.48 0.81 -5.67
CA ARG A 240 18.80 0.09 -6.76
C ARG A 240 17.71 0.89 -7.47
N GLY A 241 17.58 2.18 -7.19
CA GLY A 241 16.69 3.07 -7.92
C GLY A 241 15.33 3.34 -7.28
N ALA A 242 15.04 2.80 -6.09
CA ALA A 242 13.87 3.23 -5.33
C ALA A 242 13.94 4.72 -5.01
N ARG A 243 12.78 5.36 -4.97
CA ARG A 243 12.62 6.79 -4.61
C ARG A 243 11.57 7.00 -3.53
N ILE A 244 10.67 6.05 -3.36
CA ILE A 244 9.73 6.03 -2.23
C ILE A 244 10.01 4.74 -1.46
N VAL A 245 10.47 4.88 -0.22
CA VAL A 245 10.86 3.75 0.64
C VAL A 245 10.00 3.75 1.89
N GLY A 246 9.46 2.59 2.24
CA GLY A 246 8.69 2.42 3.47
C GLY A 246 8.71 0.98 3.95
N ALA A 247 7.75 0.63 4.81
CA ALA A 247 7.62 -0.70 5.36
C ALA A 247 6.16 -1.18 5.39
N CYS A 248 5.97 -2.49 5.48
CA CYS A 248 4.69 -3.18 5.43
C CYS A 248 4.47 -3.95 6.74
N CYS A 249 4.07 -5.22 6.69
CA CYS A 249 3.72 -5.99 7.88
C CYS A 249 4.93 -6.18 8.81
N GLY A 250 4.68 -6.18 10.12
CA GLY A 250 5.71 -6.30 11.16
C GLY A 250 6.47 -5.01 11.48
N SER A 251 6.33 -3.98 10.67
CA SER A 251 7.02 -2.70 10.89
C SER A 251 6.34 -1.85 11.96
N THR A 252 7.13 -0.96 12.56
CA THR A 252 6.72 -0.04 13.63
C THR A 252 7.25 1.37 13.35
N PRO A 253 6.83 2.40 14.10
CA PRO A 253 7.43 3.73 13.99
C PRO A 253 8.96 3.75 14.13
N ASP A 254 9.55 2.86 14.93
CA ASP A 254 11.01 2.80 15.08
C ASP A 254 11.70 2.36 13.80
N HIS A 255 11.09 1.45 13.02
CA HIS A 255 11.59 1.06 11.70
C HIS A 255 11.54 2.24 10.72
N ILE A 256 10.45 3.01 10.73
CA ILE A 256 10.32 4.18 9.86
C ILE A 256 11.33 5.27 10.23
N ARG A 257 11.60 5.49 11.53
CA ARG A 257 12.64 6.41 11.99
C ARG A 257 14.02 6.01 11.50
N ALA A 258 14.32 4.71 11.50
CA ALA A 258 15.59 4.19 11.01
C ALA A 258 15.71 4.33 9.49
N ILE A 259 14.64 4.06 8.72
CA ILE A 259 14.57 4.30 7.28
C ILE A 259 14.77 5.80 6.96
N GLN A 260 14.07 6.68 7.68
CA GLN A 260 14.12 8.12 7.48
C GLN A 260 15.52 8.69 7.74
N SER A 261 16.24 8.16 8.72
CA SER A 261 17.63 8.56 8.99
C SER A 261 18.56 8.27 7.81
N VAL A 262 18.32 7.18 7.07
CA VAL A 262 19.07 6.86 5.85
C VAL A 262 18.70 7.81 4.71
N LEU A 263 17.41 8.10 4.53
CA LEU A 263 16.93 8.98 3.47
C LEU A 263 17.48 10.41 3.60
N GLN A 264 17.52 10.98 4.81
CA GLN A 264 18.10 12.30 5.05
C GLN A 264 19.60 12.36 4.77
N GLY A 265 20.32 11.27 5.06
CA GLY A 265 21.75 11.17 4.78
C GLY A 265 22.08 11.07 3.29
N ALA A 266 21.14 10.62 2.45
CA ALA A 266 21.33 10.47 1.00
C ALA A 266 21.05 11.74 0.19
N GLU A 267 20.34 12.72 0.77
CA GLU A 267 20.10 14.04 0.16
C GLU A 267 21.25 15.05 0.41
N SER A 268 22.25 14.67 1.22
CA SER A 268 23.43 15.46 1.59
C SER A 268 24.64 15.15 0.70
#